data_AF-A0A261C9H1-F1
#
_entry.id   AF-A0A261C9H1-F1
#
_cell.length_a   1.000
_cell.length_b   1.000
_cell.length_c   1.000
_cell.angle_alpha   90.00
_cell.angle_beta   90.00
_cell.angle_gamma   90.00
#
_symmetry.space_group_name_H-M   'P 1'
#
loop_
_entity.id
_entity.type
_entity.pdbx_description
1 polymer ?
#
loop_
_entity_poly.entity_id
_entity_poly.type
_entity_poly.pdbx_seq_one_letter_code
_entity_poly.pdbx_strand_id
1 'polypeptide(L)'
;MTVVSMLAELPYGIHSLFFLYYTEFSRDTDMIEFLVVLQGPSRLFLALNTMSHCLISLAVSSQYQNAVVSLFPILRKLKKPRNLIKVTPSGSAESNMMTRGTN
;
A
#
# COMPACT_ATOMS: atom_id res chain seq x y z
N MET A 1 -6.61 1.11 6.69
CA MET A 1 -6.69 -0.36 6.71
C MET A 1 -8.03 -0.86 7.22
N THR A 2 -8.33 -0.75 8.52
CA THR A 2 -9.50 -1.42 9.14
C THR A 2 -10.85 -1.03 8.54
N VAL A 3 -11.11 0.26 8.31
CA VAL A 3 -12.39 0.72 7.74
C VAL A 3 -12.60 0.21 6.31
N VAL A 4 -11.53 0.19 5.49
CA VAL A 4 -11.60 -0.26 4.10
C VAL A 4 -11.78 -1.78 4.02
N SER A 5 -11.10 -2.54 4.89
CA SER A 5 -11.34 -3.97 5.06
C SER A 5 -12.75 -4.29 5.51
N MET A 6 -13.26 -3.59 6.53
CA MET A 6 -14.64 -3.78 7.00
C MET A 6 -15.65 -3.54 5.87
N LEU A 7 -15.45 -2.49 5.06
CA LEU A 7 -16.33 -2.19 3.93
C LEU A 7 -16.27 -3.23 2.79
N ALA A 8 -15.16 -3.94 2.62
CA ALA A 8 -15.01 -4.93 1.55
C ALA A 8 -15.38 -6.35 2.00
N GLU A 9 -15.01 -6.73 3.22
CA GLU A 9 -15.17 -8.09 3.75
C GLU A 9 -16.58 -8.32 4.32
N LEU A 10 -17.19 -7.30 4.94
CA LEU A 10 -18.53 -7.42 5.53
C LEU A 10 -19.62 -7.71 4.46
N PRO A 11 -19.69 -7.00 3.32
CA PRO A 11 -20.69 -7.29 2.31
C PRO A 11 -20.50 -8.67 1.69
N TYR A 12 -19.26 -9.13 1.57
CA TYR A 12 -18.96 -10.47 1.05
C TYR A 12 -19.43 -11.57 2.03
N GLY A 13 -19.21 -11.39 3.33
CA GLY A 13 -19.72 -12.30 4.36
C GLY A 13 -21.24 -12.35 4.41
N ILE A 14 -21.89 -11.20 4.36
CA ILE A 14 -23.36 -11.08 4.30
C ILE A 14 -23.90 -11.77 3.05
N HIS A 15 -23.30 -11.51 1.89
CA HIS A 15 -23.66 -12.15 0.63
C HIS A 15 -23.60 -13.68 0.72
N SER A 16 -22.55 -14.25 1.31
CA SER A 16 -22.41 -15.70 1.49
C SER A 16 -23.50 -16.30 2.39
N LEU A 17 -23.90 -15.57 3.44
CA LEU A 17 -24.97 -15.98 4.36
C LEU A 17 -26.32 -16.02 3.67
N PHE A 18 -26.65 -14.97 2.92
CA PHE A 18 -27.88 -14.93 2.13
C PHE A 18 -27.90 -15.97 1.02
N PHE A 19 -26.77 -16.18 0.34
CA PHE A 19 -26.66 -17.20 -0.69
C PHE A 19 -27.01 -18.59 -0.13
N LEU A 20 -26.41 -18.97 1.01
CA LEU A 20 -26.73 -20.24 1.68
C LEU A 20 -28.20 -20.33 2.09
N TYR A 21 -28.77 -19.25 2.65
CA TYR A 21 -30.17 -19.21 3.07
C TYR A 21 -31.12 -19.44 1.88
N TYR A 22 -30.89 -18.75 0.76
CA TYR A 22 -31.75 -18.84 -0.41
C TYR A 22 -31.56 -20.15 -1.18
N THR A 23 -30.35 -20.72 -1.24
CA THR A 23 -30.14 -22.02 -1.90
C THR A 23 -30.70 -23.19 -1.11
N GLU A 24 -30.52 -23.21 0.21
CA GLU A 24 -30.86 -24.38 1.04
C GLU A 24 -32.27 -24.33 1.62
N PHE A 25 -32.74 -23.14 2.04
CA PHE A 25 -33.99 -23.02 2.77
C PHE A 25 -35.12 -22.47 1.91
N SER A 26 -34.97 -21.25 1.38
CA SER A 26 -36.05 -20.56 0.67
C SER A 26 -36.26 -21.10 -0.75
N ARG A 27 -35.20 -21.53 -1.42
CA ARG A 27 -35.18 -21.96 -2.84
C ARG A 27 -35.77 -20.94 -3.81
N ASP A 28 -35.68 -19.66 -3.45
CA ASP A 28 -36.10 -18.55 -4.30
C ASP A 28 -35.08 -18.38 -5.43
N THR A 29 -35.50 -18.73 -6.64
CA THR A 29 -34.62 -18.79 -7.80
C THR A 29 -34.20 -17.41 -8.29
N ASP A 30 -35.09 -16.42 -8.19
CA ASP A 30 -34.83 -15.04 -8.60
C ASP A 30 -33.78 -14.40 -7.66
N MET A 31 -33.91 -14.65 -6.35
CA MET A 31 -32.94 -14.16 -5.36
C MET A 31 -31.57 -14.83 -5.51
N ILE A 32 -31.54 -16.13 -5.84
CA ILE A 32 -30.28 -16.84 -6.11
C ILE A 32 -29.58 -16.22 -7.33
N GLU A 33 -30.31 -15.99 -8.43
CA GLU A 33 -29.75 -15.38 -9.64
C GLU A 33 -29.19 -13.98 -9.36
N PHE A 34 -29.94 -13.15 -8.63
CA PHE A 34 -29.46 -11.83 -8.20
C PHE A 34 -28.16 -11.91 -7.39
N LEU A 35 -28.09 -12.85 -6.43
CA LEU A 35 -26.90 -13.05 -5.63
C LEU A 35 -25.70 -13.50 -6.49
N VAL A 36 -25.89 -14.43 -7.43
CA VAL A 36 -24.83 -14.85 -8.35
C VAL A 36 -24.26 -13.66 -9.13
N VAL A 37 -25.12 -12.77 -9.64
CA VAL A 37 -24.68 -11.55 -10.35
C VAL A 37 -23.90 -10.62 -9.41
N LEU A 38 -24.36 -10.46 -8.17
CA LEU A 38 -23.73 -9.59 -7.18
C LEU A 38 -22.34 -10.10 -6.74
N GLN A 39 -22.07 -11.40 -6.86
CA GLN A 39 -20.81 -12.01 -6.44
C GLN A 39 -19.59 -11.45 -7.18
N GLY A 40 -19.73 -11.15 -8.48
CA GLY A 40 -18.64 -10.63 -9.31
C GLY A 40 -18.09 -9.29 -8.78
N PRO A 41 -18.94 -8.25 -8.66
CA PRO A 41 -18.57 -6.98 -8.06
C PRO A 41 -17.99 -7.11 -6.64
N SER A 42 -18.60 -7.94 -5.76
CA SER A 42 -18.10 -8.13 -4.40
C SER A 42 -16.68 -8.70 -4.35
N ARG A 43 -16.36 -9.68 -5.22
CA ARG A 43 -15.00 -10.23 -5.33
C ARG A 43 -14.01 -9.19 -5.85
N LEU A 44 -14.43 -8.32 -6.77
CA LEU A 44 -13.59 -7.23 -7.27
C LEU A 44 -13.23 -6.26 -6.14
N PHE A 45 -14.19 -5.84 -5.32
CA PHE A 45 -13.93 -4.96 -4.17
C PHE A 45 -13.00 -5.60 -3.14
N LEU A 46 -13.17 -6.89 -2.86
CA LEU A 46 -12.28 -7.62 -1.97
C LEU A 46 -10.84 -7.67 -2.51
N ALA A 47 -10.67 -8.00 -3.79
CA ALA A 47 -9.37 -8.01 -4.44
C ALA A 47 -8.70 -6.63 -4.45
N LEU A 48 -9.46 -5.56 -4.75
CA LEU A 48 -8.98 -4.18 -4.69
C LEU A 48 -8.55 -3.79 -3.28
N ASN A 49 -9.29 -4.20 -2.25
CA ASN A 49 -8.90 -3.94 -0.86
C ASN A 49 -7.56 -4.63 -0.52
N THR A 50 -7.39 -5.91 -0.85
CA THR A 50 -6.13 -6.62 -0.63
C THR A 50 -4.97 -6.01 -1.42
N MET A 51 -5.19 -5.64 -2.69
CA MET A 51 -4.16 -4.97 -3.50
C MET A 51 -3.83 -3.57 -2.98
N SER A 52 -4.79 -2.86 -2.40
CA SER A 52 -4.58 -1.53 -1.81
C SER A 52 -3.55 -1.59 -0.69
N HIS A 53 -3.52 -2.64 0.13
CA HIS A 53 -2.46 -2.81 1.12
C HIS A 53 -1.07 -2.87 0.48
N CYS A 54 -0.92 -3.64 -0.60
CA CYS A 54 0.36 -3.75 -1.33
C CYS A 54 0.76 -2.41 -1.95
N LEU A 55 -0.19 -1.72 -2.60
CA LEU A 55 0.05 -0.42 -3.24
C LEU A 55 0.35 0.68 -2.22
N ILE A 56 -0.36 0.72 -1.09
CA ILE A 56 -0.11 1.67 0.00
C ILE A 56 1.27 1.41 0.62
N SER A 57 1.64 0.15 0.88
CA SER A 57 2.98 -0.20 1.36
C SER A 57 4.07 0.22 0.37
N LEU A 58 3.84 0.04 -0.93
CA LEU A 58 4.78 0.47 -1.97
C LEU A 58 4.84 2.00 -2.13
N ALA A 59 3.72 2.71 -2.01
CA ALA A 59 3.66 4.15 -2.19
C ALA A 59 4.26 4.90 -0.98
N VAL A 60 4.01 4.42 0.24
CA VAL A 60 4.35 5.14 1.48
C VAL A 60 5.71 4.72 2.05
N SER A 61 6.11 3.45 1.90
CA SER A 61 7.34 2.95 2.52
C SER A 61 8.55 2.99 1.58
N SER A 62 9.57 3.73 1.99
CA SER A 62 10.87 3.77 1.29
C SER A 62 11.56 2.40 1.26
N GLN A 63 11.29 1.52 2.24
CA GLN A 63 11.82 0.16 2.29
C GLN A 63 11.25 -0.71 1.16
N TYR A 64 9.93 -0.66 0.95
CA TYR A 64 9.27 -1.37 -0.13
C TYR A 64 9.68 -0.82 -1.51
N GLN A 65 9.77 0.51 -1.65
CA GLN A 65 10.26 1.13 -2.88
C GLN A 65 11.68 0.68 -3.23
N ASN A 66 12.58 0.64 -2.24
CA ASN A 66 13.95 0.20 -2.46
C ASN A 66 14.02 -1.29 -2.79
N ALA A 67 13.18 -2.14 -2.20
CA ALA A 67 13.09 -3.56 -2.55
C ALA A 67 12.63 -3.78 -3.99
N VAL A 68 11.60 -3.06 -4.46
CA VAL A 68 11.12 -3.17 -5.85
C VAL A 68 12.16 -2.68 -6.86
N VAL A 69 12.85 -1.58 -6.57
CA VAL A 69 13.96 -1.08 -7.40
C VAL A 69 15.17 -2.04 -7.38
N SER A 70 15.32 -2.85 -6.33
CA SER A 70 16.33 -3.90 -6.24
C SER A 70 15.97 -5.09 -7.13
N LEU A 71 14.73 -5.57 -7.03
CA LEU A 71 14.22 -6.75 -7.76
C LEU A 71 14.02 -6.49 -9.26
N PHE A 72 13.66 -5.27 -9.64
CA PHE A 72 13.44 -4.89 -11.04
C PHE A 72 14.46 -3.85 -11.48
N PRO A 73 15.64 -4.28 -11.99
CA PRO A 73 16.72 -3.38 -12.39
C PRO A 73 16.33 -2.42 -13.53
N ILE A 74 15.30 -2.76 -14.32
CA ILE A 74 14.72 -1.88 -15.35
C ILE A 74 14.14 -0.60 -14.73
N LEU A 75 13.55 -0.70 -13.52
CA LEU A 75 13.00 0.45 -12.80
C LEU A 75 14.09 1.36 -12.19
N ARG A 76 15.33 0.88 -12.03
CA ARG A 76 16.46 1.74 -11.62
C ARG A 76 16.74 2.83 -12.64
N LYS A 77 16.50 2.56 -13.93
CA LYS A 77 16.71 3.52 -15.02
C LYS A 77 15.64 4.62 -15.06
N LEU A 78 14.44 4.36 -14.51
CA LEU A 78 13.35 5.35 -14.39
C LEU A 78 13.42 6.20 -13.14
N LYS A 79 14.19 5.79 -12.12
CA LYS A 79 14.31 6.54 -10.87
C LYS A 79 15.09 7.82 -11.13
N LYS A 80 14.36 8.94 -11.35
CA LYS A 80 14.94 10.28 -11.48
C LYS A 80 15.90 10.52 -10.31
N PRO A 81 17.10 11.09 -10.54
CA PRO A 81 18.04 11.37 -9.46
C PRO A 81 17.33 12.27 -8.46
N ARG A 82 17.03 11.71 -7.29
CA ARG A 82 16.51 12.45 -6.15
C ARG A 82 17.66 13.36 -5.77
N ASN A 83 17.50 14.67 -5.93
CA ASN A 83 18.49 15.66 -5.48
C ASN A 83 18.72 15.44 -3.98
N LEU A 84 19.74 14.64 -3.67
CA LEU A 84 20.27 14.50 -2.33
C LEU A 84 20.95 15.83 -2.06
N ILE A 85 20.25 16.73 -1.38
CA ILE A 85 20.91 17.88 -0.76
C ILE A 85 21.82 17.27 0.30
N LYS A 86 23.08 17.07 -0.07
CA LYS A 86 24.14 16.68 0.84
C LYS A 86 24.39 17.90 1.71
N VAL A 87 23.68 17.97 2.85
CA VAL A 87 24.00 18.95 3.88
C VAL A 87 25.34 18.53 4.45
N THR A 88 26.41 19.17 3.96
CA THR A 88 27.72 19.09 4.57
C THR A 88 27.56 19.68 5.97
N PRO A 89 27.82 18.94 7.06
CA PRO A 89 27.87 19.56 8.37
C PRO A 89 29.00 20.58 8.32
N SER A 90 28.69 21.85 8.61
CA SER A 90 29.70 22.88 8.86
C SER A 90 30.34 22.59 10.22
N GLY A 91 31.11 21.52 10.29
CA GLY A 91 31.96 21.22 11.43
C GLY A 91 33.26 22.00 11.29
N SER A 92 33.51 22.87 12.26
CA SER A 92 34.83 23.34 12.65
C SER A 92 35.51 24.36 11.72
N ALA A 93 34.98 25.58 11.69
CA ALA A 93 35.80 26.77 11.57
C ALA A 93 35.83 27.46 12.94
N GLU A 94 36.37 26.79 13.95
CA GLU A 94 36.62 27.44 15.23
C GLU A 94 37.93 26.95 15.84
N SER A 95 38.73 27.93 16.23
CA SER A 95 40.02 27.87 16.91
C SER A 95 41.26 27.54 16.05
N ASN A 96 41.90 28.59 15.55
CA ASN A 96 43.35 28.81 15.72
C ASN A 96 43.71 30.26 15.34
N MET A 97 43.13 31.22 16.07
CA MET A 97 43.61 32.60 16.13
C MET A 97 43.92 32.96 17.60
N MET A 98 44.89 32.25 18.15
CA MET A 98 45.70 32.58 19.33
C MET A 98 46.68 31.40 19.41
N THR A 99 48.00 31.50 19.31
CA THR A 99 48.89 32.43 20.00
C THR A 99 50.33 32.23 19.48
N ARG A 100 51.11 33.33 19.46
CA ARG A 100 52.54 33.42 19.86
C ARG A 100 53.66 33.14 18.82
N GLY A 101 54.53 34.14 18.60
CA GLY A 101 55.92 33.93 18.16
C GLY A 101 56.67 35.12 17.53
N THR A 102 57.26 35.97 18.38
CA THR A 102 58.60 36.62 18.24
C THR A 102 59.02 37.35 16.94
N ASN A 103 59.20 38.67 17.04
CA ASN A 103 60.52 39.32 17.20
C ASN A 103 60.37 40.76 17.72
#